data_AF-A0A7S9LNS7-F1
#
_entry.id   AF-A0A7S9LNS7-F1
#
_cell.length_a   1.000
_cell.length_b   1.000
_cell.length_c   1.000
_cell.angle_alpha   90.00
_cell.angle_beta   90.00
_cell.angle_gamma   90.00
#
_symmetry.space_group_name_H-M   'P 1'
#
loop_
_entity.id
_entity.type
_entity.pdbx_description
1 polymer ?
#
loop_
_entity_poly.entity_id
_entity_poly.type
_entity_poly.pdbx_seq_one_letter_code
_entity_poly.pdbx_strand_id
1 'polypeptide(L)'
;MASAAEQMAANMSWSTFGKAKELQQRILFALALLIVYRIGTYIPVPGIDTVQLREFFEQAQSGIGGMVNMFTGGAVGRMAVFALGIMPYISASIIVQLLTAMVPSLEQLKKEGEAGRRKINQYTRYGTVALAIVQGYGIAVGLETGGLALDPGWFFRASTVITLVGGTMFLMWLGEQITARGIGNGISLIIFVGIIAELPAALAQFFEAGRTGAISGGVVVGIILMVIVVIGFVVFMERALRKIHIQYPKRQVGNKMYGGESSHLPVKLNPAGVIPAIFASSLLLLPQTFATFGTAEGGGILSYVSAYLGRGQPLNLLFFGSMIVFFAYFYTANVAFKTDDVADNLKKQGGFVPGIRPGARTAEYLDYVVTRLLVVGSAYLTAVCLLPEVLISQLAVPFYFGGTSVLIVVSVSMDTVSQIQSHMLAHQYESLIEKSRLRGKGAARKKKPLGRR
;
A
#
# COMPACT_ATOMS: atom_id res chain seq x y z
N MET A 1 11.36 24.79 -18.99
CA MET A 1 10.11 25.57 -18.91
C MET A 1 9.11 24.74 -18.14
N ALA A 2 8.88 25.11 -16.87
CA ALA A 2 7.92 24.44 -16.00
C ALA A 2 6.54 24.45 -16.67
N SER A 3 5.91 23.29 -16.77
CA SER A 3 4.57 23.17 -17.36
C SER A 3 3.61 24.07 -16.60
N ALA A 4 2.60 24.63 -17.26
CA ALA A 4 1.55 25.44 -16.61
C ALA A 4 0.89 24.72 -15.40
N ALA A 5 1.02 23.39 -15.32
CA ALA A 5 0.64 22.57 -14.17
C ALA A 5 1.53 22.78 -12.92
N GLU A 6 2.83 23.02 -13.07
CA GLU A 6 3.76 23.31 -11.97
C GLU A 6 3.58 24.73 -11.41
N GLN A 7 3.31 25.72 -12.26
CA GLN A 7 2.96 27.07 -11.81
C GLN A 7 1.58 27.13 -11.15
N MET A 8 0.65 26.23 -11.49
CA MET A 8 -0.64 26.11 -10.78
C MET A 8 -0.53 25.34 -9.46
N ALA A 9 0.43 24.41 -9.32
CA ALA A 9 0.71 23.74 -8.05
C ALA A 9 1.31 24.70 -7.01
N ALA A 10 2.12 25.68 -7.44
CA ALA A 10 2.65 26.74 -6.58
C ALA A 10 1.57 27.70 -6.05
N ASN A 11 0.42 27.77 -6.73
CA ASN A 11 -0.75 28.57 -6.32
C ASN A 11 -1.86 27.73 -5.66
N MET A 12 -1.50 26.61 -5.02
CA MET A 12 -2.42 25.87 -4.13
C MET A 12 -2.73 26.71 -2.90
N SER A 13 -3.67 27.64 -3.01
CA SER A 13 -4.15 28.43 -1.88
C SER A 13 -4.93 27.52 -0.93
N TRP A 14 -4.51 27.47 0.34
CA TRP A 14 -5.29 26.87 1.45
C TRP A 14 -6.74 27.40 1.51
N SER A 15 -7.02 28.57 0.91
CA SER A 15 -8.37 29.12 0.79
C SER A 15 -9.31 28.33 -0.14
N THR A 16 -8.78 27.54 -1.08
CA THR A 16 -9.59 26.64 -1.92
C THR A 16 -9.96 25.36 -1.17
N PHE A 17 -9.09 24.92 -0.24
CA PHE A 17 -9.32 23.80 0.66
C PHE A 17 -10.55 24.05 1.56
N GLY A 18 -10.72 25.29 2.05
CA GLY A 18 -11.89 25.69 2.84
C GLY A 18 -13.22 25.77 2.07
N LYS A 19 -13.20 25.74 0.73
CA LYS A 19 -14.43 25.74 -0.09
C LYS A 19 -14.95 24.32 -0.36
N ALA A 20 -14.09 23.31 -0.32
CA ALA A 20 -14.44 21.92 -0.55
C ALA A 20 -14.94 21.24 0.74
N LYS A 21 -16.12 21.64 1.23
CA LYS A 21 -16.73 21.06 2.46
C LYS A 21 -16.85 19.53 2.40
N GLU A 22 -17.13 18.95 1.23
CA GLU A 22 -17.21 17.50 1.06
C GLU A 22 -15.85 16.83 1.29
N LEU A 23 -14.78 17.35 0.69
CA LEU A 23 -13.42 16.83 0.89
C LEU A 23 -13.02 16.88 2.37
N GLN A 24 -13.31 18.00 3.05
CA GLN A 24 -13.04 18.15 4.47
C GLN A 24 -13.79 17.12 5.33
N GLN A 25 -15.06 16.84 5.04
CA GLN A 25 -15.84 15.82 5.74
C GLN A 25 -15.25 14.42 5.53
N ARG A 26 -14.80 14.09 4.32
CA ARG A 26 -14.15 12.81 4.02
C ARG A 26 -12.82 12.65 4.78
N ILE A 27 -12.00 13.71 4.83
CA ILE A 27 -10.75 13.72 5.62
C ILE A 27 -11.04 13.54 7.11
N LEU A 28 -12.00 14.30 7.66
CA LEU A 28 -12.37 14.21 9.07
C LEU A 28 -12.92 12.82 9.43
N PHE A 29 -13.73 12.23 8.54
CA PHE A 29 -14.23 10.87 8.71
C PHE A 29 -13.08 9.85 8.75
N ALA A 30 -12.15 9.94 7.80
CA ALA A 30 -10.97 9.07 7.78
C ALA A 30 -10.12 9.24 9.05
N LEU A 31 -9.84 10.48 9.46
CA LEU A 31 -9.10 10.77 10.70
C LEU A 31 -9.80 10.23 11.95
N ALA A 32 -11.12 10.40 12.07
CA ALA A 32 -11.89 9.88 13.19
C ALA A 32 -11.77 8.35 13.29
N LEU A 33 -11.89 7.64 12.17
CA LEU A 33 -11.72 6.18 12.14
C LEU A 33 -10.28 5.74 12.45
N LEU A 34 -9.28 6.52 12.01
CA LEU A 34 -7.87 6.27 12.35
C LEU A 34 -7.58 6.49 13.84
N ILE A 35 -8.25 7.46 14.47
CA ILE A 35 -8.20 7.65 15.93
C ILE A 35 -8.82 6.45 16.65
N VAL A 36 -9.97 5.95 16.19
CA VAL A 36 -10.61 4.75 16.74
C VAL A 36 -9.70 3.53 16.61
N TYR A 37 -9.06 3.34 15.45
CA TYR A 37 -8.01 2.34 15.25
C TYR A 37 -6.91 2.49 16.31
N ARG A 38 -6.40 3.72 16.51
CA ARG A 38 -5.32 3.95 17.47
C ARG A 38 -5.75 3.62 18.90
N ILE A 39 -6.94 4.03 19.33
CA ILE A 39 -7.46 3.71 20.66
C ILE A 39 -7.53 2.19 20.86
N GLY A 40 -8.00 1.44 19.87
CA GLY A 40 -8.06 -0.01 19.99
C GLY A 40 -6.69 -0.72 20.05
N THR A 41 -5.60 -0.08 19.58
CA THR A 41 -4.22 -0.60 19.81
C THR A 41 -3.73 -0.49 21.25
N TYR A 42 -4.50 0.14 22.15
CA TYR A 42 -4.22 0.21 23.59
C TYR A 42 -5.13 -0.69 24.43
N ILE A 43 -6.12 -1.34 23.84
CA ILE A 43 -7.02 -2.25 24.55
C ILE A 43 -6.35 -3.63 24.58
N PRO A 44 -5.88 -4.14 25.73
CA PRO A 44 -5.23 -5.44 25.83
C PRO A 44 -6.24 -6.58 25.66
N VAL A 45 -5.78 -7.71 25.14
CA VAL A 45 -6.57 -8.96 25.09
C VAL A 45 -6.76 -9.49 26.52
N PRO A 46 -7.97 -9.93 26.90
CA PRO A 46 -8.22 -10.48 28.23
C PRO A 46 -7.44 -11.79 28.46
N GLY A 47 -6.84 -11.94 29.64
CA GLY A 47 -6.16 -13.17 30.07
C GLY A 47 -4.63 -13.20 29.90
N ILE A 48 -4.02 -12.07 29.50
CA ILE A 48 -2.56 -11.96 29.29
C ILE A 48 -1.94 -11.04 30.35
N ASP A 49 -0.81 -11.46 30.91
CA ASP A 49 0.01 -10.60 31.77
C ASP A 49 0.81 -9.60 30.90
N THR A 50 0.43 -8.34 30.97
CA THR A 50 1.05 -7.26 30.16
C THR A 50 2.47 -6.92 30.62
N VAL A 51 2.86 -7.27 31.85
CA VAL A 51 4.20 -7.00 32.39
C VAL A 51 5.19 -8.04 31.88
N GLN A 52 4.88 -9.33 32.05
CA GLN A 52 5.73 -10.42 31.54
C GLN A 52 5.85 -10.41 30.01
N LEU A 53 4.77 -10.03 29.34
CA LEU A 53 4.77 -9.86 27.89
C LEU A 53 5.73 -8.76 27.44
N ARG A 54 5.79 -7.64 28.17
CA ARG A 54 6.69 -6.54 27.83
C ARG A 54 8.14 -6.97 27.98
N GLU A 55 8.48 -7.70 29.04
CA GLU A 55 9.82 -8.25 29.24
C GLU A 55 10.20 -9.26 28.15
N PHE A 56 9.27 -10.14 27.76
CA PHE A 56 9.45 -11.05 26.62
C PHE A 56 9.70 -10.30 25.31
N PHE A 57 8.96 -9.22 25.06
CA PHE A 57 9.13 -8.38 23.86
C PHE A 57 10.41 -7.54 23.87
N GLU A 58 10.87 -7.08 25.03
CA GLU A 58 12.16 -6.39 25.17
C GLU A 58 13.33 -7.33 24.87
N GLN A 59 13.23 -8.63 25.19
CA GLN A 59 14.21 -9.65 24.76
C GLN A 59 14.05 -10.06 23.29
N ALA A 60 12.81 -10.15 22.77
CA ALA A 60 12.53 -10.54 21.38
C ALA A 60 12.66 -9.38 20.36
N GLN A 61 13.01 -8.18 20.81
CA GLN A 61 13.05 -6.95 20.01
C GLN A 61 14.07 -7.01 18.86
N SER A 62 15.09 -7.86 18.97
CA SER A 62 16.09 -8.12 17.92
C SER A 62 15.58 -9.00 16.76
N GLY A 63 14.36 -9.56 16.87
CA GLY A 63 13.79 -10.51 15.93
C GLY A 63 12.62 -10.00 15.09
N ILE A 64 11.85 -10.96 14.57
CA ILE A 64 10.68 -10.78 13.69
C ILE A 64 9.56 -9.98 14.37
N GLY A 65 9.48 -10.08 15.70
CA GLY A 65 8.54 -9.32 16.52
C GLY A 65 8.60 -7.82 16.23
N GLY A 66 9.78 -7.26 15.95
CA GLY A 66 9.92 -5.85 15.60
C GLY A 66 9.24 -5.45 14.28
N MET A 67 9.33 -6.27 13.23
CA MET A 67 8.70 -5.97 11.93
C MET A 67 7.18 -6.08 12.00
N VAL A 68 6.66 -7.12 12.68
CA VAL A 68 5.22 -7.29 12.88
C VAL A 68 4.66 -6.19 13.78
N ASN A 69 5.40 -5.80 14.82
CA ASN A 69 5.01 -4.69 15.69
C ASN A 69 4.87 -3.38 14.91
N MET A 70 5.83 -3.08 14.02
CA MET A 70 5.81 -1.89 13.19
C MET A 70 4.62 -1.80 12.23
N PHE A 71 4.22 -2.91 11.61
CA PHE A 71 3.03 -2.93 10.74
C PHE A 71 1.71 -2.94 11.51
N THR A 72 1.72 -3.35 12.77
CA THR A 72 0.54 -3.38 13.64
C THR A 72 0.41 -2.15 14.53
N GLY A 73 1.37 -1.22 14.45
CA GLY A 73 1.39 0.04 15.21
C GLY A 73 1.60 -0.17 16.71
N GLY A 74 2.34 -1.20 17.10
CA GLY A 74 2.65 -1.45 18.51
C GLY A 74 1.67 -2.39 19.20
N ALA A 75 0.68 -2.89 18.46
CA ALA A 75 -0.36 -3.74 19.00
C ALA A 75 0.18 -5.12 19.43
N VAL A 76 1.20 -5.63 18.75
CA VAL A 76 1.86 -6.90 19.09
C VAL A 76 2.65 -6.78 20.40
N GLY A 77 3.47 -5.73 20.54
CA GLY A 77 4.25 -5.48 21.76
C GLY A 77 3.40 -5.14 23.00
N ARG A 78 2.10 -4.87 22.83
CA ARG A 78 1.14 -4.62 23.91
C ARG A 78 0.07 -5.71 24.02
N MET A 79 0.12 -6.75 23.18
CA MET A 79 -0.96 -7.73 22.96
C MET A 79 -2.35 -7.09 22.99
N ALA A 80 -2.51 -6.06 22.17
CA ALA A 80 -3.80 -5.42 22.00
C ALA A 80 -4.77 -6.29 21.20
N VAL A 81 -6.06 -5.98 21.25
CA VAL A 81 -7.13 -6.62 20.45
C VAL A 81 -6.78 -6.65 18.95
N PHE A 82 -5.92 -5.74 18.51
CA PHE A 82 -5.42 -5.61 17.14
C PHE A 82 -4.04 -6.23 16.90
N ALA A 83 -3.59 -7.20 17.71
CA ALA A 83 -2.25 -7.78 17.59
C ALA A 83 -1.99 -8.41 16.20
N LEU A 84 -2.99 -9.00 15.55
CA LEU A 84 -2.84 -9.49 14.16
C LEU A 84 -2.82 -8.35 13.11
N GLY A 85 -3.30 -7.16 13.49
CA GLY A 85 -3.49 -6.02 12.59
C GLY A 85 -4.33 -6.37 11.37
N ILE A 86 -3.92 -5.88 10.21
CA ILE A 86 -4.55 -6.16 8.92
C ILE A 86 -3.85 -7.28 8.13
N MET A 87 -2.87 -7.97 8.75
CA MET A 87 -2.04 -8.98 8.10
C MET A 87 -2.81 -10.21 7.59
N PRO A 88 -3.80 -10.76 8.33
CA PRO A 88 -4.62 -11.86 7.81
C PRO A 88 -5.37 -11.46 6.53
N TYR A 89 -5.81 -10.20 6.44
CA TYR A 89 -6.49 -9.67 5.26
C TYR A 89 -5.54 -9.52 4.08
N ILE A 90 -4.33 -8.98 4.31
CA ILE A 90 -3.30 -8.88 3.27
C ILE A 90 -3.00 -10.28 2.72
N SER A 91 -2.79 -11.26 3.60
CA SER A 91 -2.49 -12.64 3.23
C SER A 91 -3.63 -13.26 2.42
N ALA A 92 -4.89 -13.09 2.86
CA ALA A 92 -6.05 -13.57 2.12
C ALA A 92 -6.17 -12.90 0.74
N SER A 93 -5.91 -11.59 0.66
CA SER A 93 -5.95 -10.82 -0.58
C SER A 93 -4.89 -11.32 -1.58
N ILE A 94 -3.70 -11.65 -1.11
CA ILE A 94 -2.64 -12.26 -1.94
C ILE A 94 -3.11 -13.61 -2.50
N ILE A 95 -3.63 -14.49 -1.63
CA ILE A 95 -4.08 -15.82 -2.03
C ILE A 95 -5.18 -15.70 -3.10
N VAL A 96 -6.18 -14.85 -2.87
CA VAL A 96 -7.28 -14.66 -3.84
C VAL A 96 -6.77 -14.03 -5.14
N GLN A 97 -5.81 -13.10 -5.10
CA GLN A 97 -5.22 -12.52 -6.31
C GLN A 97 -4.41 -13.54 -7.12
N LEU A 98 -3.62 -14.40 -6.44
CA LEU A 98 -2.92 -15.51 -7.08
C LEU A 98 -3.90 -16.50 -7.71
N LEU A 99 -4.94 -16.89 -6.97
CA LEU A 99 -6.00 -17.77 -7.47
C LEU A 99 -6.75 -17.15 -8.66
N THR A 100 -6.99 -15.84 -8.65
CA THR A 100 -7.65 -15.15 -9.76
C THR A 100 -6.84 -15.18 -11.05
N ALA A 101 -5.51 -15.20 -10.95
CA ALA A 101 -4.63 -15.32 -12.11
C ALA A 101 -4.47 -16.77 -12.59
N MET A 102 -4.49 -17.74 -11.68
CA MET A 102 -4.32 -19.16 -12.01
C MET A 102 -5.61 -19.84 -12.46
N VAL A 103 -6.77 -19.36 -12.00
CA VAL A 103 -8.07 -20.00 -12.25
C VAL A 103 -8.90 -19.16 -13.25
N PRO A 104 -9.15 -19.67 -14.48
CA PRO A 104 -9.86 -18.93 -15.52
C PRO A 104 -11.28 -18.49 -15.11
N SER A 105 -11.97 -19.25 -14.27
CA SER A 105 -13.32 -18.89 -13.80
C SER A 105 -13.30 -17.66 -12.89
N LEU A 106 -12.27 -17.50 -12.05
CA LEU A 106 -12.10 -16.29 -11.22
C LEU A 106 -11.65 -15.10 -12.08
N GLU A 107 -10.84 -15.33 -13.11
CA GLU A 107 -10.49 -14.28 -14.07
C GLU A 107 -11.72 -13.77 -14.84
N GLN A 108 -12.61 -14.67 -15.27
CA GLN A 108 -13.88 -14.30 -15.90
C GLN A 108 -14.76 -13.51 -14.94
N LEU A 109 -14.85 -13.94 -13.68
CA LEU A 109 -15.57 -13.21 -12.64
C LEU A 109 -15.01 -11.79 -12.49
N LYS A 110 -13.68 -11.59 -12.53
CA LYS A 110 -13.06 -10.25 -12.50
C LYS A 110 -13.47 -9.39 -13.72
N LYS A 111 -13.73 -10.01 -14.88
CA LYS A 111 -14.16 -9.32 -16.12
C LYS A 111 -15.64 -8.94 -16.13
N GLU A 112 -16.48 -9.51 -15.26
CA GLU A 112 -17.89 -9.14 -15.09
C GLU A 112 -18.12 -7.74 -14.47
N GLY A 113 -17.03 -7.00 -14.17
CA GLY A 113 -17.10 -5.62 -13.71
C GLY A 113 -17.27 -5.50 -12.20
N GLU A 114 -18.14 -4.59 -11.75
CA GLU A 114 -18.29 -4.30 -10.31
C GLU A 114 -18.87 -5.48 -9.51
N ALA A 115 -19.85 -6.20 -10.07
CA ALA A 115 -20.47 -7.34 -9.40
C ALA A 115 -19.45 -8.45 -9.12
N GLY A 116 -18.60 -8.75 -10.10
CA GLY A 116 -17.52 -9.70 -9.98
C GLY A 116 -16.45 -9.29 -8.97
N ARG A 117 -16.02 -8.03 -9.00
CA ARG A 117 -15.08 -7.48 -7.99
C ARG A 117 -15.63 -7.56 -6.57
N ARG A 118 -16.93 -7.31 -6.37
CA ARG A 118 -17.58 -7.47 -5.05
C ARG A 118 -17.53 -8.92 -4.58
N LYS A 119 -17.74 -9.89 -5.47
CA LYS A 119 -17.71 -11.32 -5.14
C LYS A 119 -16.28 -11.81 -4.83
N ILE A 120 -15.28 -11.33 -5.55
CA ILE A 120 -13.86 -11.58 -5.23
C ILE A 120 -13.53 -11.02 -3.85
N ASN A 121 -13.98 -9.80 -3.53
CA ASN A 121 -13.79 -9.22 -2.20
C ASN A 121 -14.48 -10.05 -1.11
N GLN A 122 -15.66 -10.63 -1.36
CA GLN A 122 -16.31 -11.54 -0.42
C GLN A 122 -15.45 -12.79 -0.15
N TYR A 123 -14.86 -13.39 -1.18
CA TYR A 123 -13.91 -14.50 -0.99
C TYR A 123 -12.69 -14.09 -0.18
N THR A 124 -12.14 -12.90 -0.42
CA THR A 124 -11.06 -12.35 0.40
C THR A 124 -11.47 -12.20 1.86
N ARG A 125 -12.70 -11.74 2.15
CA ARG A 125 -13.22 -11.63 3.52
C ARG A 125 -13.33 -12.99 4.21
N TYR A 126 -13.89 -13.99 3.52
CA TYR A 126 -13.98 -15.35 4.08
C TYR A 126 -12.60 -15.97 4.32
N GLY A 127 -11.67 -15.78 3.39
CA GLY A 127 -10.27 -16.18 3.56
C GLY A 127 -9.59 -15.48 4.73
N THR A 128 -9.91 -14.19 4.95
CA THR A 128 -9.38 -13.40 6.08
C THR A 128 -9.82 -13.99 7.41
N VAL A 129 -11.10 -14.35 7.56
CA VAL A 129 -11.64 -14.98 8.78
C VAL A 129 -10.94 -16.31 9.04
N ALA A 130 -10.83 -17.17 8.02
CA ALA A 130 -10.19 -18.47 8.15
C ALA A 130 -8.71 -18.34 8.58
N LEU A 131 -7.95 -17.45 7.94
CA LEU A 131 -6.56 -17.18 8.30
C LEU A 131 -6.43 -16.56 9.70
N ALA A 132 -7.30 -15.64 10.06
CA ALA A 132 -7.28 -15.00 11.38
C ALA A 132 -7.58 -16.03 12.50
N ILE A 133 -8.46 -17.01 12.25
CA ILE A 133 -8.72 -18.11 13.20
C ILE A 133 -7.45 -18.96 13.37
N VAL A 134 -6.82 -19.37 12.26
CA VAL A 134 -5.61 -20.21 12.30
C VAL A 134 -4.44 -19.48 12.97
N GLN A 135 -4.19 -18.23 12.59
CA GLN A 135 -3.12 -17.42 13.16
C GLN A 135 -3.41 -17.04 14.63
N GLY A 136 -4.65 -16.67 14.94
CA GLY A 136 -5.07 -16.37 16.31
C GLY A 136 -4.96 -17.59 17.23
N TYR A 137 -5.27 -18.78 16.72
CA TYR A 137 -5.09 -20.03 17.47
C TYR A 137 -3.61 -20.34 17.70
N GLY A 138 -2.77 -20.17 16.67
CA GLY A 138 -1.33 -20.34 16.77
C GLY A 138 -0.71 -19.41 17.83
N ILE A 139 -1.12 -18.13 17.85
CA ILE A 139 -0.68 -17.17 18.86
C ILE A 139 -1.19 -17.56 20.25
N ALA A 140 -2.45 -17.96 20.39
CA ALA A 140 -3.02 -18.34 21.68
C ALA A 140 -2.28 -19.54 22.32
N VAL A 141 -1.98 -20.57 21.52
CA VAL A 141 -1.19 -21.72 21.97
C VAL A 141 0.25 -21.31 22.27
N GLY A 142 0.87 -20.48 21.41
CA GLY A 142 2.23 -19.98 21.63
C GLY A 142 2.37 -19.24 22.96
N LEU A 143 1.44 -18.34 23.28
CA LEU A 143 1.42 -17.59 24.54
C LEU A 143 1.23 -18.47 25.76
N GLU A 144 0.42 -19.53 25.64
CA GLU A 144 0.23 -20.52 26.69
C GLU A 144 1.52 -21.31 26.95
N THR A 145 2.20 -21.77 25.89
CA THR A 145 3.49 -22.47 26.03
C THR A 145 4.61 -21.58 26.56
N GLY A 146 4.53 -20.26 26.32
CA GLY A 146 5.46 -19.26 26.84
C GLY A 146 5.21 -18.83 28.29
N GLY A 147 4.19 -19.37 28.97
CA GLY A 147 3.86 -19.02 30.37
C GLY A 147 3.25 -17.63 30.55
N LEU A 148 2.81 -16.98 29.46
CA LEU A 148 2.31 -15.61 29.44
C LEU A 148 0.79 -15.52 29.71
N ALA A 149 0.11 -16.66 29.84
CA ALA A 149 -1.31 -16.76 30.11
C ALA A 149 -1.56 -16.81 31.63
N LEU A 150 -2.45 -15.95 32.12
CA LEU A 150 -2.84 -15.91 33.55
C LEU A 150 -3.50 -17.22 34.00
N ASP A 151 -4.35 -17.79 33.14
CA ASP A 151 -5.01 -19.09 33.34
C ASP A 151 -4.96 -19.92 32.03
N PRO A 152 -3.97 -20.82 31.89
CA PRO A 152 -3.88 -21.75 30.76
C PRO A 152 -5.13 -22.63 30.65
N GLY A 153 -5.81 -22.60 29.50
CA GLY A 153 -6.96 -23.46 29.26
C GLY A 153 -7.70 -23.20 27.95
N TRP A 154 -8.65 -24.09 27.62
CA TRP A 154 -9.50 -23.94 26.43
C TRP A 154 -10.28 -22.62 26.42
N PHE A 155 -10.65 -22.10 27.59
CA PHE A 155 -11.31 -20.80 27.72
C PHE A 155 -10.39 -19.66 27.28
N PHE A 156 -9.13 -19.65 27.68
CA PHE A 156 -8.13 -18.66 27.25
C PHE A 156 -7.86 -18.72 25.74
N ARG A 157 -7.75 -19.94 25.18
CA ARG A 157 -7.57 -20.11 23.73
C ARG A 157 -8.77 -19.58 22.95
N ALA A 158 -9.98 -19.94 23.37
CA ALA A 158 -11.20 -19.51 22.70
C ALA A 158 -11.41 -17.99 22.82
N SER A 159 -11.21 -17.41 24.01
CA SER A 159 -11.34 -15.96 24.23
C SER A 159 -10.31 -15.18 23.39
N THR A 160 -9.05 -15.61 23.40
CA THR A 160 -7.97 -14.97 22.62
C THR A 160 -8.26 -15.03 21.11
N VAL A 161 -8.65 -16.20 20.59
CA VAL A 161 -8.99 -16.35 19.17
C VAL A 161 -10.17 -15.45 18.79
N ILE A 162 -11.25 -15.46 19.57
CA ILE A 162 -12.43 -14.64 19.29
C ILE A 162 -12.08 -13.14 19.33
N THR A 163 -11.28 -12.71 20.31
CA THR A 163 -10.84 -11.31 20.42
C THR A 163 -9.95 -10.90 19.24
N LEU A 164 -8.97 -11.71 18.86
CA LEU A 164 -8.06 -11.40 17.75
C LEU A 164 -8.77 -11.42 16.38
N VAL A 165 -9.66 -12.39 16.17
CA VAL A 165 -10.48 -12.47 14.95
C VAL A 165 -11.46 -11.30 14.90
N GLY A 166 -12.15 -11.01 16.00
CA GLY A 166 -13.04 -9.86 16.11
C GLY A 166 -12.33 -8.53 15.86
N GLY A 167 -11.14 -8.36 16.42
CA GLY A 167 -10.28 -7.20 16.20
C GLY A 167 -9.88 -7.04 14.72
N THR A 168 -9.39 -8.11 14.09
CA THR A 168 -9.01 -8.12 12.66
C THR A 168 -10.20 -7.78 11.76
N MET A 169 -11.37 -8.36 12.05
CA MET A 169 -12.60 -8.11 11.28
C MET A 169 -13.09 -6.68 11.43
N PHE A 170 -12.95 -6.10 12.62
CA PHE A 170 -13.26 -4.70 12.86
C PHE A 170 -12.30 -3.77 12.10
N LEU A 171 -10.99 -4.08 12.08
CA LEU A 171 -10.01 -3.31 11.29
C LEU A 171 -10.29 -3.37 9.78
N MET A 172 -10.62 -4.56 9.28
CA MET A 172 -11.01 -4.72 7.88
C MET A 172 -12.24 -3.88 7.56
N TRP A 173 -13.26 -3.91 8.41
CA TRP A 173 -14.46 -3.08 8.26
C TRP A 173 -14.12 -1.58 8.28
N LEU A 174 -13.28 -1.13 9.22
CA LEU A 174 -12.80 0.26 9.26
C LEU A 174 -12.10 0.65 7.96
N GLY A 175 -11.19 -0.18 7.46
CA GLY A 175 -10.48 0.07 6.20
C GLY A 175 -11.41 0.19 5.00
N GLU A 176 -12.47 -0.64 4.94
CA GLU A 176 -13.48 -0.55 3.90
C GLU A 176 -14.35 0.71 4.03
N GLN A 177 -14.71 1.13 5.25
CA GLN A 177 -15.44 2.39 5.46
C GLN A 177 -14.61 3.61 5.07
N ILE A 178 -13.31 3.62 5.41
CA ILE A 178 -12.39 4.67 4.98
C ILE A 178 -12.29 4.69 3.44
N THR A 179 -12.25 3.53 2.78
CA THR A 179 -12.19 3.47 1.32
C THR A 179 -13.49 3.96 0.66
N ALA A 180 -14.65 3.65 1.25
CA ALA A 180 -15.95 4.03 0.69
C ALA A 180 -16.31 5.50 0.91
N ARG A 181 -16.04 6.03 2.11
CA ARG A 181 -16.48 7.38 2.53
C ARG A 181 -15.33 8.35 2.77
N GLY A 182 -14.11 7.87 2.93
CA GLY A 182 -12.93 8.69 3.12
C GLY A 182 -12.24 9.05 1.81
N ILE A 183 -10.92 9.21 1.90
CA ILE A 183 -9.99 9.47 0.79
C ILE A 183 -8.88 8.45 0.89
N GLY A 184 -8.39 7.94 -0.24
CA GLY A 184 -7.35 6.93 -0.26
C GLY A 184 -7.89 5.51 -0.20
N ASN A 185 -6.95 4.57 -0.19
CA ASN A 185 -7.22 3.19 0.19
C ASN A 185 -7.14 3.09 1.72
N GLY A 186 -8.24 2.74 2.38
CA GLY A 186 -8.31 2.70 3.83
C GLY A 186 -7.39 1.67 4.46
N ILE A 187 -7.16 0.53 3.81
CA ILE A 187 -6.22 -0.49 4.29
C ILE A 187 -4.79 0.07 4.26
N SER A 188 -4.41 0.73 3.18
CA SER A 188 -3.09 1.38 3.06
C SER A 188 -2.90 2.49 4.10
N LEU A 189 -3.96 3.27 4.38
CA LEU A 189 -3.93 4.31 5.42
C LEU A 189 -3.80 3.74 6.83
N ILE A 190 -4.43 2.60 7.14
CA ILE A 190 -4.27 1.94 8.44
C ILE A 190 -2.80 1.52 8.64
N ILE A 191 -2.18 0.89 7.64
CA ILE A 191 -0.76 0.48 7.70
C ILE A 191 0.15 1.71 7.83
N PHE A 192 -0.12 2.75 7.04
CA PHE A 192 0.61 4.02 7.08
C PHE A 192 0.59 4.67 8.47
N VAL A 193 -0.58 4.78 9.09
CA VAL A 193 -0.71 5.35 10.44
C VAL A 193 -0.07 4.44 11.48
N GLY A 194 -0.18 3.12 11.34
CA GLY A 194 0.50 2.16 12.22
C GLY A 194 2.01 2.39 12.25
N ILE A 195 2.64 2.49 11.08
CA ILE A 195 4.07 2.78 10.94
C ILE A 195 4.44 4.15 11.52
N ILE A 196 3.71 5.21 11.14
CA ILE A 196 4.02 6.57 11.59
C ILE A 196 3.87 6.72 13.10
N ALA A 197 2.94 6.00 13.72
CA ALA A 197 2.73 6.08 15.16
C ALA A 197 3.90 5.54 15.99
N GLU A 198 4.78 4.71 15.40
CA GLU A 198 5.98 4.20 16.05
C GLU A 198 7.23 5.05 15.79
N LEU A 199 7.24 5.83 14.70
CA LEU A 199 8.39 6.66 14.34
C LEU A 199 8.86 7.61 15.46
N PRO A 200 7.99 8.30 16.22
CA PRO A 200 8.44 9.18 17.30
C PRO A 200 9.20 8.43 18.42
N ALA A 201 8.73 7.25 18.80
CA ALA A 201 9.37 6.43 19.82
C ALA A 201 10.72 5.89 19.33
N ALA A 202 10.78 5.44 18.08
CA ALA A 202 12.01 5.00 17.43
C ALA A 202 13.05 6.13 17.33
N LEU A 203 12.61 7.35 16.98
CA LEU A 203 13.49 8.53 16.95
C LEU A 203 14.01 8.90 18.34
N ALA A 204 13.15 8.88 19.37
CA ALA A 204 13.57 9.14 20.74
C ALA A 204 14.64 8.13 21.22
N GLN A 205 14.42 6.84 20.97
CA GLN A 205 15.39 5.79 21.29
C GLN A 205 16.70 5.96 20.50
N PHE A 206 16.62 6.33 19.23
CA PHE A 206 17.79 6.57 18.39
C PHE A 206 18.64 7.76 18.89
N PHE A 207 18.00 8.88 19.26
CA PHE A 207 18.69 10.03 19.84
C PHE A 207 19.26 9.72 21.23
N GLU A 208 18.56 8.92 22.03
CA GLU A 208 19.06 8.49 23.32
C GLU A 208 20.28 7.56 23.18
N ALA A 209 20.26 6.62 22.23
CA ALA A 209 21.41 5.76 21.93
C ALA A 209 22.64 6.55 21.42
N GLY A 210 22.40 7.65 20.69
CA GLY A 210 23.45 8.61 20.33
C GLY A 210 23.98 9.38 21.55
N ARG A 211 23.12 9.73 22.52
CA ARG A 211 23.49 10.45 23.75
C ARG A 211 24.27 9.58 24.73
N THR A 212 23.93 8.29 24.85
CA THR A 212 24.62 7.34 25.75
C THR A 212 25.96 6.87 25.21
N GLY A 213 26.32 7.24 23.97
CA GLY A 213 27.55 6.83 23.31
C GLY A 213 27.53 5.39 22.81
N ALA A 214 26.39 4.70 22.88
CA ALA A 214 26.21 3.36 22.32
C ALA A 214 26.37 3.34 20.79
N ILE A 215 26.08 4.47 20.13
CA ILE A 215 26.31 4.70 18.70
C ILE A 215 27.21 5.92 18.55
N SER A 216 28.27 5.82 17.77
CA SER A 216 29.14 6.97 17.49
C SER A 216 28.35 8.10 16.81
N GLY A 217 28.61 9.35 17.20
CA GLY A 217 27.93 10.51 16.61
C GLY A 217 28.08 10.61 15.08
N GLY A 218 29.21 10.11 14.53
CA GLY A 218 29.41 10.01 13.09
C GLY A 218 28.44 9.04 12.40
N VAL A 219 28.14 7.89 13.02
CA VAL A 219 27.16 6.92 12.50
C VAL A 219 25.74 7.50 12.58
N VAL A 220 25.42 8.24 13.65
CA VAL A 220 24.10 8.91 13.79
C VAL A 220 23.86 9.89 12.63
N VAL A 221 24.83 10.76 12.33
CA VAL A 221 24.72 11.72 11.21
C VAL A 221 24.66 10.98 9.86
N GLY A 222 25.47 9.93 9.68
CA GLY A 222 25.45 9.11 8.48
C GLY A 222 24.08 8.45 8.23
N ILE A 223 23.44 7.95 9.28
CA ILE A 223 22.11 7.34 9.21
C ILE A 223 21.04 8.38 8.82
N ILE A 224 21.04 9.57 9.43
CA ILE A 224 20.07 10.62 9.10
C ILE A 224 20.20 11.03 7.63
N LEU A 225 21.45 11.23 7.17
CA LEU A 225 21.72 11.59 5.77
C LEU A 225 21.26 10.48 4.82
N MET A 226 21.52 9.21 5.16
CA MET A 226 21.06 8.06 4.39
C MET A 226 19.54 8.00 4.29
N VAL A 227 18.80 8.21 5.39
CA VAL A 227 17.32 8.25 5.37
C VAL A 227 16.81 9.34 4.43
N ILE A 228 17.38 10.54 4.49
CA ILE A 228 16.99 11.66 3.60
C ILE A 228 17.26 11.30 2.14
N VAL A 229 18.44 10.73 1.83
CA VAL A 229 18.80 10.31 0.48
C VAL A 229 17.88 9.22 -0.03
N VAL A 230 17.57 8.21 0.78
CA VAL A 230 16.66 7.11 0.42
C VAL A 230 15.25 7.64 0.18
N ILE A 231 14.71 8.50 1.06
CA ILE A 231 13.39 9.12 0.85
C ILE A 231 13.38 9.95 -0.44
N GLY A 232 14.39 10.80 -0.66
CA GLY A 232 14.50 11.60 -1.86
C GLY A 232 14.57 10.76 -3.14
N PHE A 233 15.35 9.68 -3.11
CA PHE A 233 15.46 8.72 -4.19
C PHE A 233 14.14 7.99 -4.47
N VAL A 234 13.44 7.53 -3.44
CA VAL A 234 12.12 6.88 -3.57
C VAL A 234 11.11 7.86 -4.17
N VAL A 235 11.04 9.11 -3.68
CA VAL A 235 10.13 10.12 -4.23
C VAL A 235 10.44 10.41 -5.69
N PHE A 236 11.72 10.48 -6.06
CA PHE A 236 12.15 10.66 -7.44
C PHE A 236 11.69 9.51 -8.34
N MET A 237 11.88 8.26 -7.89
CA MET A 237 11.47 7.07 -8.64
C MET A 237 9.94 6.93 -8.74
N GLU A 238 9.20 7.21 -7.68
CA GLU A 238 7.73 7.16 -7.67
C GLU A 238 7.10 8.27 -8.55
N ARG A 239 7.78 9.41 -8.72
CA ARG A 239 7.36 10.48 -9.64
C ARG A 239 7.79 10.24 -11.08
N ALA A 240 8.63 9.23 -11.35
CA ALA A 240 9.10 8.95 -12.69
C ALA A 240 7.98 8.36 -13.56
N LEU A 241 7.70 9.02 -14.69
CA LEU A 241 6.65 8.66 -15.63
C LEU A 241 7.23 8.54 -17.03
N ARG A 242 6.95 7.43 -17.71
CA ARG A 242 7.17 7.30 -19.15
C ARG A 242 5.90 7.69 -19.88
N LYS A 243 5.97 8.77 -20.67
CA LYS A 243 4.85 9.26 -21.48
C LYS A 243 4.82 8.53 -22.82
N ILE A 244 3.78 7.72 -23.07
CA ILE A 244 3.55 7.09 -24.37
C ILE A 244 2.60 7.97 -25.16
N HIS A 245 3.05 8.49 -26.31
CA HIS A 245 2.23 9.36 -27.15
C HIS A 245 1.11 8.56 -27.80
N ILE A 246 -0.12 9.05 -27.65
CA ILE A 246 -1.32 8.49 -28.27
C ILE A 246 -2.01 9.58 -29.07
N GLN A 247 -2.61 9.19 -30.19
CA GLN A 247 -3.37 10.09 -31.03
C GLN A 247 -4.80 9.59 -31.16
N TYR A 248 -5.74 10.53 -31.04
CA TYR A 248 -7.13 10.29 -31.39
C TYR A 248 -7.34 10.81 -32.82
N PRO A 249 -7.84 9.99 -33.76
CA PRO A 249 -8.00 10.36 -35.15
C PRO A 249 -8.92 11.57 -35.28
N LYS A 250 -8.53 12.48 -36.16
CA LYS A 250 -9.33 13.66 -36.50
C LYS A 250 -10.62 13.22 -37.18
N ARG A 251 -11.76 13.68 -36.68
CA ARG A 251 -13.03 13.52 -37.39
C ARG A 251 -13.38 14.85 -38.05
N GLN A 252 -13.43 14.85 -39.38
CA GLN A 252 -13.96 15.96 -40.13
C GLN A 252 -15.49 15.88 -40.09
N VAL A 253 -16.13 16.86 -39.47
CA VAL A 253 -17.60 16.99 -39.47
C VAL A 253 -17.92 18.29 -40.22
N GLY A 254 -18.37 18.16 -41.47
CA GLY A 254 -18.56 19.29 -42.38
C GLY A 254 -17.23 19.95 -42.81
N ASN A 255 -17.20 21.28 -42.89
CA ASN A 255 -16.00 22.06 -43.27
C ASN A 255 -15.06 22.38 -42.09
N LYS A 256 -15.33 21.85 -40.88
CA LYS A 256 -14.48 22.08 -39.70
C LYS A 256 -13.85 20.78 -39.23
N MET A 257 -12.53 20.79 -39.14
CA MET A 257 -11.77 19.68 -38.59
C MET A 257 -11.92 19.72 -37.06
N TYR A 258 -12.56 18.71 -36.47
CA TYR A 258 -12.69 18.55 -35.02
C TYR A 258 -11.75 17.44 -34.55
N GLY A 259 -11.00 17.71 -33.48
CA GLY A 259 -10.09 16.74 -32.86
C GLY A 259 -8.70 16.69 -33.48
N GLY A 260 -7.93 15.68 -33.05
CA GLY A 260 -6.49 15.55 -33.32
C GLY A 260 -5.60 16.08 -32.22
N GLU A 261 -6.10 16.16 -30.99
CA GLU A 261 -5.29 16.49 -29.84
C GLU A 261 -4.37 15.30 -29.53
N SER A 262 -3.06 15.54 -29.55
CA SER A 262 -2.08 14.57 -29.09
C SER A 262 -2.21 14.43 -27.59
N SER A 263 -2.49 13.22 -27.12
CA SER A 263 -2.50 12.91 -25.71
C SER A 263 -1.31 12.00 -25.38
N HIS A 264 -1.08 11.77 -24.09
CA HIS A 264 -0.08 10.82 -23.63
C HIS A 264 -0.71 9.90 -22.61
N LEU A 265 -0.42 8.61 -22.73
CA LEU A 265 -0.69 7.61 -21.71
C LEU A 265 0.51 7.59 -20.75
N PRO A 266 0.37 8.08 -19.50
CA PRO A 266 1.45 8.02 -18.54
C PRO A 266 1.57 6.61 -17.97
N VAL A 267 2.74 5.99 -18.14
CA VAL A 267 3.10 4.72 -17.50
C VAL A 267 4.10 5.01 -16.39
N LYS A 268 3.72 4.75 -15.13
CA LYS A 268 4.62 4.86 -13.98
C LYS A 268 5.75 3.84 -14.09
N LEU A 269 6.92 4.16 -13.52
CA LEU A 269 8.04 3.21 -13.41
C LEU A 269 7.61 1.92 -12.68
N ASN A 270 6.78 2.08 -11.65
CA ASN A 270 6.21 0.98 -10.88
C ASN A 270 4.68 1.16 -10.78
N PRO A 271 3.91 0.53 -11.69
CA PRO A 271 2.46 0.56 -11.64
C PRO A 271 1.88 -0.15 -10.40
N ALA A 272 2.64 -1.08 -9.81
CA ALA A 272 2.23 -1.86 -8.64
C ALA A 272 2.36 -1.09 -7.32
N GLY A 273 3.09 0.03 -7.31
CA GLY A 273 3.40 0.77 -6.09
C GLY A 273 4.09 -0.12 -5.06
N VAL A 274 3.69 0.01 -3.80
CA VAL A 274 4.37 -0.68 -2.68
C VAL A 274 3.80 -2.06 -2.36
N ILE A 275 2.71 -2.46 -3.02
CA ILE A 275 2.04 -3.74 -2.78
C ILE A 275 2.99 -4.95 -2.90
N PRO A 276 3.88 -5.05 -3.91
CA PRO A 276 4.82 -6.17 -4.02
C PRO A 276 5.75 -6.32 -2.81
N ALA A 277 6.24 -5.22 -2.25
CA ALA A 277 7.11 -5.23 -1.08
C ALA A 277 6.34 -5.70 0.17
N ILE A 278 5.09 -5.27 0.32
CA ILE A 278 4.19 -5.73 1.38
C ILE A 278 3.96 -7.24 1.25
N PHE A 279 3.68 -7.72 0.03
CA PHE A 279 3.43 -9.14 -0.23
C PHE A 279 4.63 -10.01 0.09
N ALA A 280 5.82 -9.61 -0.39
CA ALA A 280 7.07 -10.28 -0.06
C ALA A 280 7.29 -10.35 1.46
N SER A 281 7.05 -9.26 2.19
CA SER A 281 7.20 -9.23 3.64
C SER A 281 6.19 -10.14 4.36
N SER A 282 4.93 -10.16 3.93
CA SER A 282 3.90 -11.02 4.54
C SER A 282 4.14 -12.51 4.30
N LEU A 283 4.67 -12.87 3.13
CA LEU A 283 4.93 -14.27 2.80
C LEU A 283 6.21 -14.78 3.47
N LEU A 284 7.19 -13.90 3.74
CA LEU A 284 8.37 -14.24 4.56
C LEU A 284 7.99 -14.50 6.03
N LEU A 285 6.97 -13.80 6.54
CA LEU A 285 6.47 -13.96 7.90
C LEU A 285 5.76 -15.30 8.15
N LEU A 286 5.14 -15.90 7.12
CA LEU A 286 4.35 -17.14 7.26
C LEU A 286 5.19 -18.35 7.71
N PRO A 287 6.29 -18.73 7.02
CA PRO A 287 7.14 -19.83 7.48
C PRO A 287 7.73 -19.59 8.87
N GLN A 288 8.07 -18.34 9.17
CA GLN A 288 8.66 -17.97 10.46
C GLN A 288 7.65 -18.08 11.61
N THR A 289 6.38 -17.74 11.37
CA THR A 289 5.32 -17.98 12.38
C THR A 289 5.16 -19.47 12.62
N PHE A 290 5.06 -20.29 11.57
CA PHE A 290 5.02 -21.76 11.73
C PHE A 290 6.27 -22.32 12.43
N ALA A 291 7.46 -21.79 12.17
CA ALA A 291 8.69 -22.22 12.82
C ALA A 291 8.77 -21.82 14.29
N THR A 292 8.17 -20.69 14.68
CA THR A 292 8.11 -20.25 16.09
C THR A 292 7.08 -21.08 16.88
N PHE A 293 6.03 -21.56 16.21
CA PHE A 293 4.96 -22.34 16.83
C PHE A 293 5.15 -23.87 16.74
N GLY A 294 6.01 -24.34 15.83
CA GLY A 294 6.44 -25.74 15.78
C GLY A 294 7.35 -26.03 16.97
N THR A 295 6.91 -26.91 17.86
CA THR A 295 7.63 -27.28 19.08
C THR A 295 9.12 -27.52 18.84
N ALA A 296 9.95 -27.03 19.76
CA ALA A 296 11.40 -27.15 19.78
C ALA A 296 11.94 -28.61 19.80
N GLU A 297 11.09 -29.63 19.68
CA GLU A 297 11.45 -31.06 19.69
C GLU A 297 11.43 -31.73 18.30
N GLY A 298 11.08 -31.00 17.23
CA GLY A 298 11.12 -31.54 15.87
C GLY A 298 12.38 -31.15 15.09
N GLY A 299 13.45 -31.94 15.20
CA GLY A 299 14.69 -31.79 14.42
C GLY A 299 14.58 -32.08 12.92
N GLY A 300 13.65 -31.44 12.19
CA GLY A 300 13.45 -31.71 10.77
C GLY A 300 13.01 -30.48 10.00
N ILE A 301 13.75 -30.16 8.93
CA ILE A 301 13.52 -29.18 7.83
C ILE A 301 13.08 -27.77 8.26
N LEU A 302 12.07 -27.59 9.10
CA LEU A 302 11.53 -26.32 9.58
C LEU A 302 12.54 -25.51 10.40
N SER A 303 13.35 -26.16 11.25
CA SER A 303 14.44 -25.52 12.00
C SER A 303 15.63 -25.15 11.11
N TYR A 304 15.92 -25.98 10.10
CA TYR A 304 16.92 -25.67 9.07
C TYR A 304 16.47 -24.49 8.20
N VAL A 305 15.20 -24.49 7.77
CA VAL A 305 14.60 -23.39 6.99
C VAL A 305 14.56 -22.11 7.82
N SER A 306 14.19 -22.15 9.11
CA SER A 306 14.20 -20.95 9.96
C SER A 306 15.60 -20.45 10.28
N ALA A 307 16.59 -21.34 10.45
CA ALA A 307 17.99 -20.97 10.62
C ALA A 307 18.56 -20.30 9.37
N TYR A 308 18.27 -20.82 8.16
CA TYR A 308 18.76 -20.27 6.90
C TYR A 308 17.95 -19.06 6.37
N LEU A 309 16.68 -18.93 6.77
CA LEU A 309 15.86 -17.73 6.60
C LEU A 309 15.91 -16.80 7.83
N GLY A 310 16.89 -16.97 8.71
CA GLY A 310 17.14 -16.03 9.81
C GLY A 310 17.44 -14.63 9.30
N ARG A 311 17.03 -13.61 10.06
CA ARG A 311 17.25 -12.20 9.72
C ARG A 311 18.76 -11.92 9.62
N GLY A 312 19.17 -11.19 8.58
CA GLY A 312 20.58 -10.84 8.34
C GLY A 312 21.41 -11.89 7.58
N GLN A 313 20.86 -13.08 7.28
CA GLN A 313 21.55 -14.04 6.43
C GLN A 313 21.44 -13.68 4.94
N PRO A 314 22.50 -13.88 4.14
CA PRO A 314 22.49 -13.58 2.71
C PRO A 314 21.42 -14.37 1.94
N LEU A 315 21.08 -15.58 2.40
CA LEU A 315 20.01 -16.38 1.79
C LEU A 315 18.63 -15.76 2.03
N ASN A 316 18.35 -15.26 3.23
CA ASN A 316 17.13 -14.54 3.53
C ASN A 316 16.99 -13.29 2.64
N LEU A 317 18.07 -12.50 2.49
CA LEU A 317 18.09 -11.31 1.64
C LEU A 317 17.87 -11.65 0.15
N LEU A 318 18.50 -12.72 -0.34
CA LEU A 318 18.33 -13.16 -1.72
C LEU A 318 16.90 -13.66 -1.95
N PHE A 319 16.36 -14.45 -1.03
CA PHE A 319 14.98 -14.92 -1.10
C PHE A 319 13.99 -13.75 -1.07
N PHE A 320 14.13 -12.83 -0.11
CA PHE A 320 13.30 -11.65 0.01
C PHE A 320 13.37 -10.76 -1.25
N GLY A 321 14.57 -10.50 -1.76
CA GLY A 321 14.77 -9.75 -3.00
C GLY A 321 14.14 -10.44 -4.21
N SER A 322 14.30 -11.75 -4.33
CA SER A 322 13.70 -12.54 -5.42
C SER A 322 12.17 -12.49 -5.38
N MET A 323 11.57 -12.51 -4.20
CA MET A 323 10.13 -12.39 -4.02
C MET A 323 9.62 -11.00 -4.36
N ILE A 324 10.35 -9.94 -4.00
CA ILE A 324 9.97 -8.57 -4.39
C ILE A 324 9.93 -8.46 -5.91
N VAL A 325 10.96 -8.96 -6.60
CA VAL A 325 11.00 -8.97 -8.07
C VAL A 325 9.84 -9.80 -8.63
N PHE A 326 9.65 -11.02 -8.14
CA PHE A 326 8.56 -11.90 -8.59
C PHE A 326 7.19 -11.23 -8.44
N PHE A 327 6.87 -10.69 -7.25
CA PHE A 327 5.60 -10.03 -7.02
C PHE A 327 5.45 -8.72 -7.81
N ALA A 328 6.54 -7.98 -8.05
CA ALA A 328 6.49 -6.77 -8.87
C ALA A 328 6.11 -7.07 -10.32
N TYR A 329 6.68 -8.12 -10.91
CA TYR A 329 6.31 -8.61 -12.24
C TYR A 329 4.90 -9.19 -12.25
N PHE A 330 4.61 -10.11 -11.32
CA PHE A 330 3.32 -10.80 -11.26
C PHE A 330 2.14 -9.82 -11.09
N TYR A 331 2.24 -8.91 -10.12
CA TYR A 331 1.16 -7.95 -9.84
C TYR A 331 1.00 -6.96 -10.98
N THR A 332 2.10 -6.50 -11.59
CA THR A 332 1.99 -5.55 -12.69
C THR A 332 1.36 -6.18 -13.94
N ALA A 333 1.82 -7.36 -14.34
CA ALA A 333 1.33 -8.04 -15.54
C ALA A 333 -0.15 -8.47 -15.43
N ASN A 334 -0.54 -9.02 -14.27
CA ASN A 334 -1.87 -9.65 -14.12
C ASN A 334 -2.92 -8.74 -13.47
N VAL A 335 -2.51 -7.72 -12.72
CA VAL A 335 -3.44 -6.94 -11.88
C VAL A 335 -3.41 -5.45 -12.20
N ALA A 336 -2.24 -4.80 -12.14
CA ALA A 336 -2.16 -3.35 -12.22
C ALA A 336 -2.25 -2.80 -13.64
N PHE A 337 -1.52 -3.39 -14.59
CA PHE A 337 -1.40 -2.86 -15.95
C PHE A 337 -1.41 -3.99 -16.98
N LYS A 338 -2.58 -4.64 -17.12
CA LYS A 338 -2.77 -5.67 -18.15
C LYS A 338 -2.80 -5.00 -19.53
N THR A 339 -1.74 -5.25 -20.30
CA THR A 339 -1.46 -4.56 -21.58
C THR A 339 -2.52 -4.84 -22.64
N ASP A 340 -3.08 -6.05 -22.65
CA ASP A 340 -4.20 -6.44 -23.52
C ASP A 340 -5.43 -5.57 -23.26
N ASP A 341 -5.85 -5.44 -22.00
CA ASP A 341 -7.03 -4.67 -21.61
C ASP A 341 -6.83 -3.17 -21.91
N VAL A 342 -5.61 -2.65 -21.68
CA VAL A 342 -5.27 -1.25 -21.97
C VAL A 342 -5.28 -1.00 -23.48
N ALA A 343 -4.75 -1.91 -24.30
CA ALA A 343 -4.75 -1.81 -25.75
C ALA A 343 -6.18 -1.88 -26.32
N ASP A 344 -7.02 -2.79 -25.80
CA ASP A 344 -8.42 -2.90 -26.20
C ASP A 344 -9.23 -1.67 -25.78
N ASN A 345 -9.00 -1.12 -24.60
CA ASN A 345 -9.62 0.12 -24.17
C ASN A 345 -9.18 1.30 -25.04
N LEU A 346 -7.91 1.38 -25.40
CA LEU A 346 -7.40 2.41 -26.31
C LEU A 346 -8.07 2.30 -27.69
N LYS A 347 -8.20 1.08 -28.21
CA LYS A 347 -8.91 0.78 -29.46
C LYS A 347 -10.39 1.16 -29.39
N LYS A 348 -11.08 0.82 -28.30
CA LYS A 348 -12.51 1.18 -28.07
C LYS A 348 -12.72 2.69 -27.97
N GLN A 349 -11.77 3.42 -27.39
CA GLN A 349 -11.78 4.89 -27.33
C GLN A 349 -11.37 5.55 -28.66
N GLY A 350 -11.04 4.75 -29.68
CA GLY A 350 -10.56 5.23 -30.98
C GLY A 350 -9.14 5.79 -30.95
N GLY A 351 -8.41 5.68 -29.84
CA GLY A 351 -7.02 6.08 -29.74
C GLY A 351 -6.09 5.04 -30.38
N PHE A 352 -4.94 5.50 -30.87
CA PHE A 352 -3.88 4.61 -31.33
C PHE A 352 -2.50 5.19 -31.05
N VAL A 353 -1.50 4.30 -30.93
CA VAL A 353 -0.10 4.68 -30.83
C VAL A 353 0.42 4.91 -32.27
N PRO A 354 0.96 6.10 -32.60
CA PRO A 354 1.48 6.37 -33.94
C PRO A 354 2.51 5.33 -34.37
N GLY A 355 2.36 4.79 -35.58
CA GLY A 355 3.25 3.77 -36.13
C GLY A 355 2.92 2.32 -35.77
N ILE A 356 1.89 2.07 -34.93
CA ILE A 356 1.53 0.72 -34.47
C ILE A 356 0.05 0.45 -34.76
N ARG A 357 -0.25 -0.70 -35.35
CA ARG A 357 -1.64 -1.09 -35.66
C ARG A 357 -2.43 -1.32 -34.36
N PRO A 358 -3.65 -0.78 -34.21
CA PRO A 358 -4.48 -0.98 -33.02
C PRO A 358 -4.83 -2.47 -32.77
N GLY A 359 -4.85 -2.87 -31.49
CA GLY A 359 -5.13 -4.25 -31.06
C GLY A 359 -3.86 -4.96 -30.59
N ALA A 360 -3.66 -6.21 -31.04
CA ALA A 360 -2.56 -7.07 -30.57
C ALA A 360 -1.16 -6.43 -30.67
N ARG A 361 -0.88 -5.69 -31.75
CA ARG A 361 0.42 -5.02 -31.92
C ARG A 361 0.63 -3.86 -30.94
N THR A 362 -0.45 -3.19 -30.55
CA THR A 362 -0.39 -2.19 -29.47
C THR A 362 -0.15 -2.85 -28.12
N ALA A 363 -0.79 -4.00 -27.84
CA ALA A 363 -0.56 -4.76 -26.62
C ALA A 363 0.90 -5.23 -26.51
N GLU A 364 1.46 -5.83 -27.56
CA GLU A 364 2.88 -6.24 -27.63
C GLU A 364 3.85 -5.06 -27.36
N TYR A 365 3.56 -3.88 -27.92
CA TYR A 365 4.38 -2.70 -27.69
C TYR A 365 4.28 -2.19 -26.25
N LEU A 366 3.07 -2.14 -25.70
CA LEU A 366 2.87 -1.75 -24.30
C LEU A 366 3.58 -2.73 -23.36
N ASP A 367 3.50 -4.03 -23.65
CA ASP A 367 4.19 -5.08 -22.89
C ASP A 367 5.71 -4.93 -22.94
N TYR A 368 6.28 -4.70 -24.12
CA TYR A 368 7.70 -4.40 -24.27
C TYR A 368 8.14 -3.18 -23.45
N VAL A 369 7.34 -2.11 -23.46
CA VAL A 369 7.62 -0.88 -22.72
C VAL A 369 7.54 -1.09 -21.21
N VAL A 370 6.46 -1.73 -20.74
CA VAL A 370 6.18 -1.97 -19.32
C VAL A 370 7.21 -2.94 -18.73
N THR A 371 7.52 -4.03 -19.42
CA THR A 371 8.51 -5.02 -18.97
C THR A 371 9.89 -4.40 -18.76
N ARG A 372 10.34 -3.50 -19.65
CA ARG A 372 11.62 -2.77 -19.48
C ARG A 372 11.59 -1.76 -18.35
N LEU A 373 10.47 -1.07 -18.16
CA LEU A 373 10.31 -0.19 -17.00
C LEU A 373 10.33 -0.99 -15.70
N LEU A 374 9.70 -2.18 -15.69
CA LEU A 374 9.67 -3.06 -14.54
C LEU A 374 11.04 -3.64 -14.16
N VAL A 375 11.98 -3.81 -15.10
CA VAL A 375 13.37 -4.19 -14.75
C VAL A 375 13.96 -3.14 -13.81
N VAL A 376 13.84 -1.86 -14.16
CA VAL A 376 14.32 -0.74 -13.34
C VAL A 376 13.46 -0.58 -12.08
N GLY A 377 12.15 -0.77 -12.22
CA GLY A 377 11.15 -0.71 -11.16
C GLY A 377 11.42 -1.70 -10.02
N SER A 378 11.53 -2.98 -10.37
CA SER A 378 11.81 -4.05 -9.42
C SER A 378 13.22 -3.93 -8.83
N ALA A 379 14.22 -3.51 -9.61
CA ALA A 379 15.57 -3.27 -9.11
C ALA A 379 15.60 -2.19 -8.01
N TYR A 380 14.91 -1.05 -8.20
CA TYR A 380 14.89 -0.01 -7.15
C TYR A 380 14.10 -0.45 -5.92
N LEU A 381 12.95 -1.13 -6.09
CA LEU A 381 12.15 -1.62 -4.97
C LEU A 381 12.98 -2.58 -4.10
N THR A 382 13.65 -3.54 -4.74
CA THR A 382 14.51 -4.49 -4.06
C THR A 382 15.69 -3.79 -3.39
N ALA A 383 16.35 -2.84 -4.06
CA ALA A 383 17.45 -2.08 -3.46
C ALA A 383 17.01 -1.30 -2.22
N VAL A 384 15.88 -0.61 -2.26
CA VAL A 384 15.36 0.17 -1.13
C VAL A 384 14.94 -0.72 0.04
N CYS A 385 14.33 -1.88 -0.24
CA CYS A 385 13.94 -2.85 0.79
C CYS A 385 15.15 -3.53 1.43
N LEU A 386 16.18 -3.90 0.66
CA LEU A 386 17.36 -4.61 1.15
C LEU A 386 18.39 -3.71 1.84
N LEU A 387 18.49 -2.43 1.44
CA LEU A 387 19.52 -1.53 1.96
C LEU A 387 19.48 -1.42 3.49
N PRO A 388 18.33 -1.20 4.15
CA PRO A 388 18.27 -1.18 5.61
C PRO A 388 18.58 -2.51 6.27
N GLU A 389 18.15 -3.64 5.68
CA GLU A 389 18.43 -4.98 6.21
C GLU A 389 19.94 -5.30 6.20
N VAL A 390 20.65 -4.92 5.13
CA VAL A 390 22.11 -5.08 5.04
C VAL A 390 22.85 -4.20 6.06
N LEU A 391 22.35 -2.99 6.31
CA LEU A 391 22.95 -2.10 7.30
C LEU A 391 22.76 -2.61 8.72
N ILE A 392 21.58 -3.16 9.04
CA ILE A 392 21.31 -3.78 10.35
C ILE A 392 22.25 -4.96 10.58
N SER A 393 22.49 -5.80 9.57
CA SER A 393 23.34 -6.98 9.73
C SER A 393 24.83 -6.64 9.89
N GLN A 394 25.32 -5.57 9.25
CA GLN A 394 26.73 -5.19 9.33
C GLN A 394 27.06 -4.19 10.46
N LEU A 395 26.15 -3.27 10.78
CA LEU A 395 26.39 -2.22 11.77
C LEU A 395 25.82 -2.54 13.15
N ALA A 396 25.04 -3.63 13.30
CA ALA A 396 24.37 -4.06 14.54
C ALA A 396 23.55 -2.98 15.25
N VAL A 397 23.23 -1.87 14.56
CA VAL A 397 22.35 -0.83 15.07
C VAL A 397 20.91 -1.30 14.85
N PRO A 398 20.06 -1.32 15.89
CA PRO A 398 18.64 -1.60 15.73
C PRO A 398 18.01 -0.45 14.93
N PHE A 399 18.04 -0.57 13.61
CA PHE A 399 17.49 0.41 12.72
C PHE A 399 16.00 0.15 12.57
N TYR A 400 15.21 0.92 13.31
CA TYR A 400 13.75 0.84 13.31
C TYR A 400 13.09 1.34 12.02
N PHE A 401 13.85 1.94 11.10
CA PHE A 401 13.37 2.35 9.77
C PHE A 401 13.55 1.20 8.76
N GLY A 402 12.62 0.25 8.74
CA GLY A 402 12.61 -0.78 7.69
C GLY A 402 12.48 -0.18 6.28
N GLY A 403 13.21 -0.72 5.29
CA GLY A 403 13.14 -0.25 3.90
C GLY A 403 11.73 -0.33 3.31
N THR A 404 11.00 -1.39 3.65
CA THR A 404 9.58 -1.54 3.33
C THR A 404 8.73 -0.44 3.97
N SER A 405 9.01 -0.05 5.20
CA SER A 405 8.26 0.99 5.91
C SER A 405 8.44 2.37 5.30
N VAL A 406 9.67 2.70 4.86
CA VAL A 406 9.95 3.95 4.13
C VAL A 406 9.16 3.99 2.81
N LEU A 407 9.17 2.89 2.05
CA LEU A 407 8.39 2.77 0.82
C LEU A 407 6.89 3.01 1.08
N ILE A 408 6.32 2.34 2.09
CA ILE A 408 4.89 2.48 2.43
C ILE A 408 4.57 3.94 2.76
N VAL A 409 5.39 4.59 3.60
CA VAL A 409 5.16 5.98 3.99
C VAL A 409 5.15 6.91 2.79
N VAL A 410 6.11 6.78 1.88
CA VAL A 410 6.21 7.64 0.69
C VAL A 410 5.07 7.37 -0.29
N SER A 411 4.81 6.11 -0.65
CA SER A 411 3.80 5.76 -1.65
C SER A 411 2.39 6.10 -1.19
N VAL A 412 2.02 5.77 0.05
CA VAL A 412 0.68 6.09 0.56
C VAL A 412 0.48 7.59 0.67
N SER A 413 1.50 8.34 1.12
CA SER A 413 1.44 9.81 1.15
C SER A 413 1.23 10.40 -0.25
N MET A 414 1.98 9.92 -1.24
CA MET A 414 1.87 10.36 -2.63
C MET A 414 0.50 10.02 -3.23
N ASP A 415 -0.03 8.82 -2.97
CA ASP A 415 -1.35 8.41 -3.44
C ASP A 415 -2.46 9.24 -2.79
N THR A 416 -2.40 9.48 -1.48
CA THR A 416 -3.36 10.35 -0.77
C THR A 416 -3.33 11.77 -1.33
N VAL A 417 -2.14 12.35 -1.54
CA VAL A 417 -2.01 13.69 -2.14
C VAL A 417 -2.56 13.72 -3.57
N SER A 418 -2.26 12.71 -4.39
CA SER A 418 -2.76 12.60 -5.76
C SER A 418 -4.28 12.50 -5.82
N GLN A 419 -4.90 11.75 -4.89
CA GLN A 419 -6.36 11.66 -4.80
C GLN A 419 -7.00 12.96 -4.35
N ILE A 420 -6.41 13.64 -3.36
CA ILE A 420 -6.84 14.98 -2.93
C ILE A 420 -6.81 15.95 -4.11
N GLN A 421 -5.71 15.99 -4.86
CA GLN A 421 -5.58 16.84 -6.05
C GLN A 421 -6.64 16.50 -7.11
N SER A 422 -6.90 15.21 -7.34
CA SER A 422 -7.91 14.75 -8.31
C SER A 422 -9.32 15.21 -7.93
N HIS A 423 -9.68 15.11 -6.64
CA HIS A 423 -10.96 15.61 -6.14
C HIS A 423 -11.06 17.14 -6.23
N MET A 424 -9.98 17.87 -5.95
CA MET A 424 -9.97 19.33 -6.07
C MET A 424 -10.13 19.80 -7.53
N LEU A 425 -9.44 19.14 -8.47
CA LEU A 425 -9.55 19.45 -9.90
C LEU A 425 -10.96 19.20 -10.43
N ALA A 426 -11.59 18.08 -10.05
CA ALA A 426 -12.97 17.78 -10.46
C ALA A 426 -13.95 18.90 -10.10
N HIS A 427 -13.80 19.50 -8.91
CA HIS A 427 -14.66 20.59 -8.46
C HIS A 427 -14.40 21.91 -9.20
N GLN A 428 -13.14 22.17 -9.61
CA GLN A 428 -12.81 23.33 -10.43
C GLN A 428 -13.42 23.23 -11.84
N TYR A 429 -13.45 22.04 -12.44
CA TYR A 429 -14.08 21.82 -13.76
C TYR A 429 -15.58 22.10 -13.75
N GLU A 430 -16.29 21.69 -12.70
CA GLU A 430 -17.73 21.96 -12.56
C GLU A 430 -18.02 23.47 -12.55
N SER A 431 -17.22 24.24 -11.80
CA SER A 431 -17.35 25.71 -11.72
C SER A 431 -17.08 26.43 -13.07
N LEU A 432 -16.16 25.88 -13.88
CA LEU A 432 -15.84 26.41 -15.21
C LEU A 432 -16.94 26.08 -16.22
N ILE A 433 -17.49 24.86 -16.16
CA ILE A 433 -18.62 24.44 -17.01
C ILE A 433 -19.87 25.27 -16.68
N GLU A 434 -20.16 25.51 -15.40
CA GLU A 434 -21.29 26.34 -14.96
C GLU A 434 -21.16 27.80 -15.44
N LYS A 435 -19.97 28.41 -15.29
CA LYS A 435 -19.69 29.75 -15.85
C LYS A 435 -19.83 29.81 -17.37
N SER A 436 -19.47 28.75 -18.07
CA SER A 436 -19.63 28.68 -19.53
C SER A 436 -21.11 28.60 -19.97
N ARG A 437 -21.95 27.86 -19.22
CA ARG A 437 -23.40 27.76 -19.46
C ARG A 437 -24.14 29.08 -19.21
N LEU A 438 -23.73 29.85 -18.19
CA LEU A 438 -24.29 31.18 -17.92
C LEU A 438 -23.98 32.17 -19.05
N ARG A 439 -22.79 32.09 -19.65
CA ARG A 439 -22.40 32.94 -20.79
C ARG A 439 -23.16 32.60 -22.08
N GLY A 440 -23.55 31.32 -22.26
CA GLY A 440 -24.40 30.88 -23.37
C GLY A 440 -25.85 31.38 -23.29
N LYS A 441 -26.45 31.39 -22.10
CA LYS A 441 -27.82 31.93 -21.89
C LYS A 441 -27.89 33.46 -22.08
N GLY A 442 -26.81 34.19 -21.78
CA GLY A 442 -26.74 35.64 -22.00
C GLY A 442 -26.71 36.04 -23.49
N ALA A 443 -26.14 35.20 -24.35
CA ALA A 443 -26.06 35.46 -25.80
C ALA A 443 -27.40 35.22 -26.52
N ALA A 444 -28.22 34.28 -26.04
CA ALA A 444 -29.54 33.98 -26.60
C ALA A 444 -30.56 35.11 -26.38
N ARG A 445 -30.39 35.95 -25.35
CA ARG A 445 -31.32 37.04 -25.02
C ARG A 445 -31.07 38.35 -25.79
N LYS A 446 -30.00 38.42 -26.60
CA LYS A 446 -29.57 39.66 -27.29
C LYS A 446 -29.88 39.72 -28.80
N LYS A 447 -30.61 38.75 -29.37
CA LYS A 447 -31.15 38.86 -30.74
C LYS A 447 -32.62 39.31 -30.70
N LYS A 448 -32.85 40.62 -30.59
CA LYS A 448 -34.10 41.26 -31.06
C LYS A 448 -33.94 41.57 -32.56
N PRO A 449 -35.00 41.45 -33.39
CA PRO A 449 -34.89 41.59 -34.83
C PRO A 449 -34.69 43.07 -35.20
N LEU A 450 -33.67 43.34 -36.02
CA LEU A 450 -33.54 44.59 -36.76
C LEU A 450 -34.70 44.67 -37.76
N GLY A 451 -35.43 45.79 -37.70
CA GLY A 451 -36.60 46.06 -38.52
C GLY A 451 -36.32 45.98 -40.02
N ARG A 452 -37.33 45.54 -40.76
CA ARG A 452 -37.50 45.83 -42.18
C ARG A 452 -38.59 46.88 -42.33
N ARG A 453 -38.32 47.77 -43.30
CA ARG A 453 -39.09 48.92 -43.78
C ARG A 453 -40.59 48.73 -43.83
#